data_AF-A0A7X3KZ95-F1
#
_entry.id   AF-A0A7X3KZ95-F1
#
_cell.length_a   1.000
_cell.length_b   1.000
_cell.length_c   1.000
_cell.angle_alpha   90.00
_cell.angle_beta   90.00
_cell.angle_gamma   90.00
#
_symmetry.space_group_name_H-M   'P 1'
#
loop_
_entity.id
_entity.type
_entity.pdbx_description
1 polymer ?
#
loop_
_entity_poly.entity_id
_entity_poly.type
_entity_poly.pdbx_seq_one_letter_code
_entity_poly.pdbx_strand_id
1 'polypeptide(L)'
;MKDAPAFLYSCRTFVASGSAVAAALVLAGCATSHASRFDVDAFLRGSDTALPEVLANSDFLQATRIAPTECAALLQSPDRGALEDLPAASLARGPAWVFHPKGTPDKVWLIVGQTGGERSCHGPLPADAVKTLTERARG
;
A
#
# COMPACT_ATOMS: atom_id res chain seq x y z
N MET A 1 -13.42 -6.56 -47.15
CA MET A 1 -12.99 -5.21 -47.54
C MET A 1 -13.43 -4.30 -46.40
N LYS A 2 -12.50 -3.79 -45.58
CA LYS A 2 -11.98 -2.39 -45.70
C LYS A 2 -12.79 -1.50 -44.74
N ASP A 3 -12.32 -0.84 -43.67
CA ASP A 3 -11.00 -0.43 -43.15
C ASP A 3 -11.11 -0.13 -41.64
N ALA A 4 -10.01 -0.28 -40.92
CA ALA A 4 -9.79 0.28 -39.59
C ALA A 4 -9.24 1.72 -39.70
N PRO A 5 -9.61 2.67 -38.81
CA PRO A 5 -8.93 3.96 -38.76
C PRO A 5 -7.61 3.85 -37.99
N ALA A 6 -6.52 4.02 -38.73
CA ALA A 6 -5.17 4.24 -38.22
C ALA A 6 -5.11 5.57 -37.47
N PHE A 7 -4.90 5.51 -36.15
CA PHE A 7 -4.53 6.69 -35.36
C PHE A 7 -3.06 7.01 -35.63
N LEU A 8 -2.86 8.07 -36.41
CA LEU A 8 -1.58 8.73 -36.65
C LEU A 8 -1.09 9.34 -35.34
N TYR A 9 -0.19 8.66 -34.63
CA TYR A 9 0.60 9.29 -33.57
C TYR A 9 1.68 10.16 -34.22
N SER A 10 1.52 11.46 -34.04
CA SER A 10 2.42 12.52 -34.48
C SER A 10 3.80 12.34 -33.84
N CYS A 11 4.72 11.70 -34.57
CA CYS A 11 6.12 11.63 -34.21
C CYS A 11 6.82 12.89 -34.73
N ARG A 12 6.94 13.90 -33.87
CA ARG A 12 7.59 15.17 -34.21
C ARG A 12 9.12 14.98 -34.12
N THR A 13 9.72 14.41 -35.15
CA THR A 13 11.19 14.39 -35.33
C THR A 13 11.68 15.79 -35.69
N PHE A 14 12.25 16.49 -34.72
CA PHE A 14 13.16 17.61 -34.99
C PHE A 14 14.51 17.00 -35.38
N VAL A 15 14.82 17.01 -36.68
CA VAL A 15 16.18 16.77 -37.18
C VAL A 15 16.72 18.11 -37.64
N ALA A 16 17.52 18.75 -36.78
CA ALA A 16 18.36 19.88 -37.16
C ALA A 16 19.82 19.44 -37.02
N SER A 17 20.49 19.41 -38.15
CA SER A 17 21.89 19.10 -38.37
C SER A 17 22.83 20.08 -37.66
N GLY A 18 23.80 19.56 -36.90
CA GLY A 18 24.90 20.34 -36.31
C GLY A 18 25.89 19.45 -35.56
N SER A 19 27.11 19.37 -36.07
CA SER A 19 28.26 18.60 -35.57
C SER A 19 28.67 18.88 -34.12
N ALA A 20 29.00 17.84 -33.34
CA ALA A 20 30.28 17.68 -32.61
C ALA A 20 30.21 16.57 -31.54
N VAL A 21 31.35 15.91 -31.34
CA VAL A 21 31.66 14.76 -30.49
C VAL A 21 31.27 14.94 -29.01
N ALA A 22 30.56 13.97 -28.43
CA ALA A 22 30.70 13.60 -27.02
C ALA A 22 30.15 12.17 -26.79
N ALA A 23 30.99 11.29 -26.28
CA ALA A 23 30.60 9.95 -25.85
C ALA A 23 29.70 10.04 -24.60
N ALA A 24 28.55 9.39 -24.64
CA ALA A 24 27.79 9.02 -23.45
C ALA A 24 26.97 7.76 -23.74
N LEU A 25 27.43 6.64 -23.19
CA LEU A 25 26.64 5.43 -23.01
C LEU A 25 25.48 5.78 -22.07
N VAL A 26 24.24 5.72 -22.54
CA VAL A 26 23.09 5.58 -21.64
C VAL A 26 22.13 4.56 -22.23
N LEU A 27 22.05 3.43 -21.55
CA LEU A 27 21.08 2.36 -21.73
C LEU A 27 19.67 2.96 -21.67
N ALA A 28 18.99 3.06 -22.80
CA ALA A 28 17.55 3.29 -22.82
C ALA A 28 16.86 1.97 -22.43
N GLY A 29 16.88 1.68 -21.13
CA GLY A 29 16.13 0.59 -20.53
C GLY A 29 14.64 0.75 -20.84
N CYS A 30 14.04 -0.34 -21.30
CA CYS A 30 12.61 -0.48 -21.54
C CYS A 30 11.83 -0.06 -20.29
N ALA A 31 11.22 1.12 -20.30
CA ALA A 31 10.15 1.44 -19.37
C ALA A 31 8.88 0.71 -19.85
N THR A 32 8.83 -0.60 -19.60
CA THR A 32 7.59 -1.35 -19.61
C THR A 32 6.65 -0.68 -18.61
N SER A 33 5.48 -0.25 -19.08
CA SER A 33 4.41 0.29 -18.24
C SER A 33 3.93 -0.80 -17.27
N HIS A 34 4.63 -0.98 -16.17
CA HIS A 34 4.15 -1.73 -15.02
C HIS A 34 3.14 -0.81 -14.35
N ALA A 35 1.84 -1.16 -14.40
CA ALA A 35 0.86 -0.53 -13.53
C ALA A 35 1.41 -0.55 -12.10
N SER A 36 1.65 0.63 -11.54
CA SER A 36 2.39 0.82 -10.29
C SER A 36 1.57 0.27 -9.12
N ARG A 37 1.68 -1.03 -8.87
CA ARG A 37 1.12 -1.70 -7.70
C ARG A 37 1.73 -1.08 -6.45
N PHE A 38 0.89 -0.67 -5.50
CA PHE A 38 1.32 -0.07 -4.24
C PHE A 38 2.22 -1.04 -3.48
N ASP A 39 3.46 -0.64 -3.20
CA ASP A 39 4.41 -1.46 -2.47
C ASP A 39 4.19 -1.31 -0.96
N VAL A 40 3.38 -2.22 -0.41
CA VAL A 40 2.99 -2.23 1.00
C VAL A 40 4.20 -2.38 1.92
N ASP A 41 5.16 -3.24 1.57
CA ASP A 41 6.31 -3.51 2.44
C ASP A 41 7.29 -2.33 2.43
N ALA A 42 7.57 -1.77 1.25
CA ALA A 42 8.40 -0.57 1.13
C ALA A 42 7.79 0.63 1.87
N PHE A 43 6.46 0.79 1.77
CA PHE A 43 5.75 1.85 2.50
C PHE A 43 5.83 1.65 4.01
N LEU A 44 5.53 0.46 4.54
CA LEU A 44 5.57 0.22 5.99
C LEU A 44 6.97 0.33 6.59
N ARG A 45 8.00 0.00 5.80
CA ARG A 45 9.41 0.07 6.23
C ARG A 45 10.05 1.43 5.99
N GLY A 46 9.33 2.38 5.40
CA GLY A 46 9.79 3.76 5.23
C GLY A 46 10.24 4.36 6.56
N SER A 47 11.41 4.99 6.57
CA SER A 47 11.92 5.70 7.75
C SER A 47 10.99 6.85 8.17
N ASP A 48 10.41 7.52 7.18
CA ASP A 48 9.53 8.67 7.39
C ASP A 48 8.07 8.27 7.59
N THR A 49 7.71 7.02 7.33
CA THR A 49 6.32 6.55 7.47
C THR A 49 5.94 6.46 8.94
N ALA A 50 4.91 7.21 9.31
CA ALA A 50 4.34 7.20 10.65
C ALA A 50 2.99 6.46 10.67
N LEU A 51 2.63 5.87 11.81
CA LEU A 51 1.34 5.17 11.97
C LEU A 51 0.11 6.02 11.56
N PRO A 52 0.00 7.32 11.89
CA PRO A 52 -1.11 8.16 11.40
C PRO A 52 -1.18 8.23 9.87
N GLU A 53 -0.04 8.24 9.19
CA GLU A 53 0.03 8.33 7.73
C GLU A 53 -0.44 7.04 7.08
N VAL A 54 -0.05 5.88 7.63
CA VAL A 54 -0.54 4.57 7.17
C VAL A 54 -2.06 4.50 7.27
N LEU A 55 -2.62 4.99 8.38
CA LEU A 55 -4.07 4.99 8.64
C LEU A 55 -4.83 6.03 7.81
N ALA A 56 -4.16 7.09 7.35
CA ALA A 56 -4.75 8.09 6.47
C ALA A 56 -4.63 7.73 4.98
N ASN A 57 -3.65 6.90 4.60
CA ASN A 57 -3.32 6.58 3.21
C ASN A 57 -4.38 5.66 2.56
N SER A 58 -5.14 6.21 1.61
CA SER A 58 -6.18 5.48 0.89
C SER A 58 -5.65 4.34 0.03
N ASP A 59 -4.47 4.50 -0.57
CA ASP A 59 -3.90 3.51 -1.48
C ASP A 59 -3.43 2.29 -0.70
N PHE A 60 -2.79 2.50 0.46
CA PHE A 60 -2.46 1.43 1.40
C PHE A 60 -3.71 0.68 1.85
N LEU A 61 -4.73 1.40 2.34
CA LEU A 61 -5.95 0.79 2.84
C LEU A 61 -6.71 0.07 1.73
N GLN A 62 -6.70 0.57 0.49
CA GLN A 62 -7.34 -0.11 -0.63
C GLN A 62 -6.56 -1.35 -1.06
N ALA A 63 -5.23 -1.27 -1.10
CA ALA A 63 -4.36 -2.37 -1.52
C ALA A 63 -4.35 -3.54 -0.52
N THR A 64 -4.59 -3.26 0.76
CA THR A 64 -4.49 -4.26 1.84
C THR A 64 -5.85 -4.75 2.35
N ARG A 65 -6.96 -4.15 1.90
CA ARG A 65 -8.31 -4.51 2.34
C ARG A 65 -8.67 -5.94 1.94
N ILE A 66 -9.10 -6.74 2.92
CA ILE A 66 -9.71 -8.06 2.67
C ILE A 66 -11.23 -7.96 2.56
N ALA A 67 -11.88 -9.02 2.08
CA ALA A 67 -13.32 -9.05 1.92
C ALA A 67 -14.04 -8.88 3.27
N PRO A 68 -15.22 -8.22 3.33
CA PRO A 68 -15.96 -8.04 4.58
C PRO A 68 -16.31 -9.36 5.29
N THR A 69 -16.63 -10.40 4.53
CA THR A 69 -16.91 -11.75 5.05
C THR A 69 -15.67 -12.40 5.68
N GLU A 70 -14.49 -12.23 5.05
CA GLU A 70 -13.22 -12.70 5.59
C GLU A 70 -12.82 -11.92 6.85
N CYS A 71 -13.04 -10.61 6.86
CA CYS A 71 -12.85 -9.76 8.04
C CYS A 71 -13.74 -10.20 9.21
N ALA A 72 -15.02 -10.48 8.95
CA ALA A 72 -15.94 -11.00 9.95
C ALA A 72 -15.46 -12.36 10.49
N ALA A 73 -15.10 -13.29 9.61
CA ALA A 73 -14.58 -14.61 10.00
C ALA A 73 -13.31 -14.50 10.87
N LEU A 74 -12.39 -13.59 10.51
CA LEU A 74 -11.17 -13.32 11.25
C LEU A 74 -11.47 -12.83 12.68
N LEU A 75 -12.39 -11.87 12.81
CA LEU A 75 -12.72 -11.24 14.10
C LEU A 75 -13.62 -12.10 14.99
N GLN A 76 -14.43 -12.99 14.40
CA GLN A 76 -15.37 -13.87 15.09
C GLN A 76 -14.78 -15.24 15.47
N SER A 77 -13.58 -15.57 14.99
CA SER A 77 -12.95 -16.85 15.29
C SER A 77 -12.75 -17.06 16.81
N PRO A 78 -13.12 -18.23 17.37
CA PRO A 78 -12.93 -18.52 18.80
C PRO A 78 -11.44 -18.59 19.19
N ASP A 79 -10.55 -18.84 18.23
CA ASP A 79 -9.10 -18.88 18.37
C ASP A 79 -8.40 -17.66 17.76
N ARG A 80 -9.13 -16.54 17.60
CA ARG A 80 -8.70 -15.36 16.85
C ARG A 80 -7.31 -14.83 17.25
N GLY A 81 -6.90 -14.90 18.52
CA GLY A 81 -5.65 -14.31 19.00
C GLY A 81 -5.88 -12.97 19.68
N ALA A 82 -4.90 -12.07 19.65
CA ALA A 82 -4.93 -10.81 20.40
C ALA A 82 -5.30 -9.61 19.53
N LEU A 83 -6.04 -8.67 20.11
CA LEU A 83 -6.37 -7.38 19.49
C LEU A 83 -5.76 -6.28 20.36
N GLU A 84 -4.84 -5.51 19.81
CA GLU A 84 -4.14 -4.41 20.47
C GLU A 84 -4.72 -3.07 20.00
N ASP A 85 -5.11 -2.20 20.93
CA ASP A 85 -5.51 -0.82 20.61
C ASP A 85 -4.32 0.01 20.12
N LEU A 86 -4.51 0.67 18.97
CA LEU A 86 -3.56 1.68 18.52
C LEU A 86 -3.83 3.02 19.21
N PRO A 87 -2.77 3.76 19.59
CA PRO A 87 -2.93 5.02 20.30
C PRO A 87 -3.78 6.01 19.48
N ALA A 88 -4.83 6.54 20.12
CA ALA A 88 -5.88 7.37 19.51
C ALA A 88 -5.38 8.70 18.91
N ALA A 89 -4.16 9.14 19.24
CA ALA A 89 -3.59 10.42 18.83
C ALA A 89 -3.36 10.58 17.31
N SER A 90 -3.76 9.61 16.50
CA SER A 90 -3.40 9.49 15.08
C SER A 90 -4.60 9.27 14.13
N LEU A 91 -5.83 9.34 14.62
CA LEU A 91 -6.97 8.71 13.94
C LEU A 91 -7.94 9.69 13.28
N ALA A 92 -7.61 10.13 12.06
CA ALA A 92 -8.52 10.88 11.20
C ALA A 92 -9.77 10.07 10.76
N ARG A 93 -9.72 8.73 10.83
CA ARG A 93 -10.77 7.81 10.35
C ARG A 93 -11.51 7.04 11.45
N GLY A 94 -11.21 7.31 12.73
CA GLY A 94 -11.81 6.60 13.86
C GLY A 94 -10.90 5.51 14.45
N PRO A 95 -11.37 4.74 15.44
CA PRO A 95 -10.56 3.83 16.23
C PRO A 95 -9.89 2.75 15.36
N ALA A 96 -8.65 2.38 15.69
CA ALA A 96 -7.89 1.37 14.97
C ALA A 96 -7.18 0.40 15.93
N TRP A 97 -6.94 -0.81 15.45
CA TRP A 97 -6.36 -1.90 16.23
C TRP A 97 -5.38 -2.72 15.39
N VAL A 98 -4.39 -3.33 16.04
CA VAL A 98 -3.58 -4.39 15.43
C VAL A 98 -4.08 -5.73 15.92
N PHE A 99 -4.42 -6.60 14.98
CA PHE A 99 -4.85 -7.96 15.25
C PHE A 99 -3.70 -8.93 15.00
N HIS A 100 -3.36 -9.67 16.05
CA HIS A 100 -2.32 -10.70 16.07
C HIS A 100 -3.01 -12.07 16.06
N PRO A 101 -3.14 -12.72 14.89
CA PRO A 101 -3.73 -14.05 14.82
C PRO A 101 -2.93 -15.09 15.58
N LYS A 102 -3.65 -16.05 16.16
CA LYS A 102 -3.01 -17.25 16.73
C LYS A 102 -2.38 -18.09 15.62
N GLY A 103 -1.14 -18.53 15.83
CA GLY A 103 -0.44 -19.45 14.92
C GLY A 103 0.30 -18.82 13.73
N THR A 104 0.18 -17.50 13.50
CA THR A 104 0.95 -16.76 12.48
C THR A 104 1.56 -15.48 13.05
N PRO A 105 2.57 -15.60 13.95
CA PRO A 105 3.13 -14.46 14.67
C PRO A 105 3.90 -13.48 13.78
N ASP A 106 4.28 -13.88 12.58
CA ASP A 106 4.94 -13.07 11.54
C ASP A 106 3.96 -12.17 10.78
N LYS A 107 2.65 -12.38 10.95
CA LYS A 107 1.60 -11.66 10.23
C LYS A 107 0.65 -10.98 11.19
N VAL A 108 0.24 -9.77 10.83
CA VAL A 108 -0.79 -9.03 11.56
C VAL A 108 -1.80 -8.42 10.59
N TRP A 109 -2.97 -8.07 11.12
CA TRP A 109 -4.00 -7.34 10.38
C TRP A 109 -4.25 -6.02 11.08
N LEU A 110 -4.33 -4.96 10.30
CA LEU A 110 -4.77 -3.67 10.79
C LEU A 110 -6.30 -3.60 10.69
N ILE A 111 -6.96 -3.34 11.81
CA ILE A 111 -8.41 -3.20 11.88
C ILE A 111 -8.71 -1.72 12.01
N VAL A 112 -9.43 -1.16 11.04
CA VAL A 112 -9.81 0.26 11.05
C VAL A 112 -11.32 0.36 11.19
N GLY A 113 -11.76 1.01 12.26
CA GLY A 113 -13.15 1.39 12.47
C GLY A 113 -13.59 2.44 11.45
N GLN A 114 -14.82 2.33 10.98
CA GLN A 114 -15.43 3.25 10.03
C GLN A 114 -16.59 3.98 10.68
N THR A 115 -16.97 5.12 10.10
CA THR A 115 -18.18 5.83 10.49
C THR A 115 -19.40 4.91 10.34
N GLY A 116 -20.23 4.80 11.38
CA GLY A 116 -21.37 3.87 11.41
C GLY A 116 -21.11 2.55 12.13
N GLY A 117 -19.93 2.36 12.74
CA GLY A 117 -19.63 1.21 13.59
C GLY A 117 -19.13 -0.04 12.85
N GLU A 118 -19.04 0.04 11.52
CA GLU A 118 -18.40 -0.99 10.71
C GLU A 118 -16.88 -1.04 10.94
N ARG A 119 -16.27 -2.19 10.63
CA ARG A 119 -14.82 -2.38 10.69
C ARG A 119 -14.32 -2.91 9.35
N SER A 120 -13.13 -2.46 8.98
CA SER A 120 -12.39 -2.98 7.83
C SER A 120 -11.10 -3.65 8.32
N CYS A 121 -10.74 -4.76 7.70
CA CYS A 121 -9.52 -5.50 8.02
C CYS A 121 -8.53 -5.34 6.85
N HIS A 122 -7.26 -5.14 7.18
CA HIS A 122 -6.20 -4.82 6.23
C HIS A 122 -4.99 -5.72 6.48
N GLY A 123 -4.61 -6.55 5.52
CA GLY A 123 -3.49 -7.48 5.66
C GLY A 123 -3.60 -8.72 4.77
N PRO A 124 -2.73 -9.73 4.99
CA PRO A 124 -1.71 -9.80 6.04
C PRO A 124 -0.58 -8.79 5.86
N LEU A 125 -0.14 -8.18 6.96
CA LEU A 125 0.98 -7.24 7.02
C LEU A 125 2.18 -7.85 7.77
N PRO A 126 3.42 -7.42 7.50
CA PRO A 126 4.59 -7.87 8.25
C PRO A 126 4.50 -7.42 9.71
N ALA A 127 4.49 -8.37 10.65
CA ALA A 127 4.33 -8.08 12.08
C ALA A 127 5.45 -7.19 12.63
N ASP A 128 6.68 -7.38 12.15
CA ASP A 128 7.85 -6.59 12.53
C ASP A 128 7.71 -5.12 12.12
N ALA A 129 7.29 -4.86 10.87
CA ALA A 129 7.12 -3.51 10.36
C ALA A 129 6.01 -2.75 11.11
N VAL A 130 4.86 -3.40 11.32
CA VAL A 130 3.74 -2.81 12.07
C VAL A 130 4.09 -2.57 13.54
N LYS A 131 4.84 -3.49 14.16
CA LYS A 131 5.34 -3.32 15.53
C LYS A 131 6.23 -2.08 15.63
N THR A 132 7.21 -1.93 14.74
CA THR A 132 8.09 -0.76 14.73
C THR A 132 7.33 0.56 14.53
N LEU A 133 6.32 0.58 13.66
CA LEU A 133 5.46 1.75 13.47
C LEU A 133 4.67 2.10 14.74
N THR A 134 4.14 1.08 15.41
CA THR A 134 3.34 1.23 16.64
C THR A 134 4.21 1.69 17.81
N GLU A 135 5.42 1.14 17.96
CA GLU A 135 6.39 1.57 18.97
C GLU A 135 6.79 3.04 18.75
N ARG A 136 7.12 3.44 17.51
CA ARG A 136 7.41 4.84 17.18
C ARG A 136 6.25 5.79 17.52
N ALA A 137 5.01 5.35 17.33
CA ALA A 137 3.83 6.14 17.64
C ALA A 137 3.55 6.28 19.14
N ARG A 138 4.09 5.40 19.99
CA ARG A 138 3.92 5.44 21.45
C ARG A 138 4.92 6.37 22.15
N GLY A 139 6.05 6.67 21.52
CA GLY A 139 7.11 7.55 22.05
C GLY A 139 8.30 6.79 22.61
#